data_AF-F1YII2-F1
#
_entry.id   AF-F1YII2-F1
#
_cell.length_a   1.000
_cell.length_b   1.000
_cell.length_c   1.000
_cell.angle_alpha   90.00
_cell.angle_beta   90.00
_cell.angle_gamma   90.00
#
_symmetry.space_group_name_H-M   'P 1'
#
loop_
_entity.id
_entity.type
_entity.pdbx_description
1 polymer ?
#
loop_
_entity_poly.entity_id
_entity_poly.type
_entity_poly.pdbx_seq_one_letter_code
_entity_poly.pdbx_strand_id
1 'polypeptide(L)'
;MEVIRMGASTALALPDDPAELADLLDAAASKLLDARFSVETEDGLLVLEESLERVHRRLDGVDAALLVEVSDRGAYRKAGYLSVHSYLAQGLRLGDGAASRRRTSAAAIGRFTAMTGETLAPVLPDTAAAVAEGAI
;
A
#
# COMPACT_ATOMS: atom_id res chain seq x y z
N MET A 1 -31.87 -6.58 -20.07
CA MET A 1 -31.70 -8.01 -19.71
C MET A 1 -30.35 -8.39 -20.29
N GLU A 2 -29.28 -8.46 -19.52
CA GLU A 2 -29.07 -9.54 -18.54
C GLU A 2 -28.06 -9.12 -17.44
N VAL A 3 -28.57 -9.16 -16.20
CA VAL A 3 -27.93 -9.60 -14.96
C VAL A 3 -26.58 -8.96 -14.55
N ILE A 4 -26.72 -7.99 -13.63
CA ILE A 4 -25.76 -7.64 -12.59
C ILE A 4 -25.15 -8.93 -12.03
N ARG A 5 -23.85 -9.18 -12.30
CA ARG A 5 -23.08 -10.14 -11.50
C ARG A 5 -22.81 -9.50 -10.14
N MET A 6 -23.81 -9.52 -9.27
CA MET A 6 -23.60 -9.42 -7.84
C MET A 6 -23.14 -10.80 -7.39
N GLY A 7 -21.90 -11.13 -7.76
CA GLY A 7 -21.23 -12.30 -7.21
C GLY A 7 -21.25 -12.14 -5.70
N ALA A 8 -21.88 -13.09 -5.01
CA ALA A 8 -21.85 -13.14 -3.56
C ALA A 8 -20.41 -12.92 -3.11
N SER A 9 -20.18 -11.89 -2.30
CA SER A 9 -18.92 -11.71 -1.60
C SER A 9 -18.83 -12.84 -0.58
N THR A 10 -18.38 -14.01 -1.04
CA THR A 10 -17.86 -15.01 -0.13
C THR A 10 -16.67 -14.33 0.50
N ALA A 11 -16.76 -14.02 1.81
CA ALA A 11 -15.66 -13.44 2.54
C ALA A 11 -14.43 -14.33 2.29
N LEU A 12 -13.47 -13.81 1.52
CA LEU A 12 -12.23 -14.51 1.29
C LEU A 12 -11.59 -14.63 2.67
N ALA A 13 -11.39 -15.85 3.17
CA ALA A 13 -10.62 -16.05 4.39
C ALA A 13 -9.18 -15.63 4.07
N LEU A 14 -8.79 -14.45 4.54
CA LEU A 14 -7.45 -13.90 4.35
C LEU A 14 -6.52 -14.44 5.45
N PRO A 15 -5.23 -14.69 5.13
CA PRO A 15 -4.24 -15.01 6.15
C PRO A 15 -3.97 -13.80 7.05
N ASP A 16 -3.57 -14.05 8.30
CA ASP A 16 -3.16 -13.01 9.25
C ASP A 16 -1.67 -12.62 9.08
N ASP A 17 -0.87 -13.48 8.45
CA ASP A 17 0.55 -13.23 8.26
C ASP A 17 0.78 -12.17 7.15
N PRO A 18 1.52 -11.08 7.44
CA PRO A 18 1.76 -10.03 6.45
C PRO A 18 2.51 -10.47 5.19
N ALA A 19 3.39 -11.48 5.29
CA ALA A 19 4.10 -11.99 4.11
C ALA A 19 3.16 -12.81 3.23
N GLU A 20 2.32 -13.67 3.82
CA GLU A 20 1.28 -14.39 3.08
C GLU A 20 0.28 -13.43 2.40
N LEU A 21 -0.07 -12.31 3.05
CA LEU A 21 -0.89 -11.26 2.44
C LEU A 21 -0.19 -10.57 1.26
N ALA A 22 1.12 -10.31 1.36
CA ALA A 22 1.89 -9.73 0.27
C ALA A 22 1.97 -10.69 -0.94
N ASP A 23 2.17 -11.99 -0.69
CA ASP A 23 2.16 -13.02 -1.73
C ASP A 23 0.79 -13.12 -2.41
N LEU A 24 -0.30 -13.00 -1.63
CA LEU A 24 -1.66 -12.97 -2.19
C LEU A 24 -1.89 -11.74 -3.09
N LEU A 25 -1.39 -10.57 -2.68
CA LEU A 25 -1.46 -9.34 -3.49
C LEU A 25 -0.68 -9.49 -4.80
N ASP A 26 0.53 -10.05 -4.76
CA ASP A 26 1.35 -10.30 -5.95
C ASP A 26 0.69 -11.29 -6.91
N ALA A 27 0.12 -12.38 -6.38
CA ALA A 27 -0.63 -13.36 -7.17
C ALA A 27 -1.89 -12.75 -7.80
N ALA A 28 -2.61 -11.90 -7.08
CA ALA A 28 -3.79 -11.20 -7.60
C ALA A 28 -3.40 -10.20 -8.70
N ALA A 29 -2.32 -9.44 -8.52
CA ALA A 29 -1.79 -8.53 -9.52
C ALA A 29 -1.36 -9.28 -10.79
N SER A 30 -0.64 -10.39 -10.63
CA SER A 30 -0.26 -11.27 -11.75
C SER A 30 -1.47 -11.76 -12.54
N LYS A 31 -2.55 -12.17 -11.86
CA LYS A 31 -3.78 -12.59 -12.51
C LYS A 31 -4.51 -11.44 -13.22
N LEU A 32 -4.46 -10.22 -12.66
CA LEU A 32 -5.02 -9.03 -13.31
C LEU A 32 -4.26 -8.65 -14.58
N LEU A 33 -2.94 -8.86 -14.63
CA LEU A 33 -2.13 -8.64 -15.83
C LEU A 33 -2.55 -9.56 -16.99
N ASP A 34 -3.01 -10.77 -16.69
CA ASP A 34 -3.53 -11.72 -17.68
C ASP A 34 -5.00 -11.47 -18.08
N ALA A 35 -5.68 -10.52 -17.42
CA ALA A 35 -7.08 -10.23 -17.68
C ALA A 35 -7.28 -9.50 -19.02
N ARG A 36 -8.37 -9.83 -19.72
CA ARG A 36 -8.74 -9.16 -20.98
C ARG A 36 -9.72 -8.03 -20.71
N PHE A 37 -9.23 -6.81 -20.51
CA PHE A 37 -10.10 -5.65 -20.32
C PHE A 37 -10.90 -5.25 -21.55
N SER A 38 -10.52 -5.69 -22.75
CA SER A 38 -11.18 -5.33 -24.02
C SER A 38 -12.61 -5.87 -24.15
N VAL A 39 -13.04 -6.80 -23.29
CA VAL A 39 -14.42 -7.33 -23.29
C VAL A 39 -15.31 -6.63 -22.26
N GLU A 40 -14.73 -5.72 -21.47
CA GLU A 40 -15.47 -4.94 -20.48
C GLU A 40 -16.19 -3.75 -21.15
N THR A 41 -17.33 -3.40 -20.59
CA THR A 41 -18.04 -2.15 -20.91
C THR A 41 -17.29 -0.95 -20.32
N GLU A 42 -17.50 0.24 -20.87
CA GLU A 42 -16.91 1.48 -20.34
C GLU A 42 -17.21 1.70 -18.86
N ASP A 43 -18.47 1.52 -18.44
CA ASP A 43 -18.86 1.62 -17.02
C ASP A 43 -18.13 0.59 -16.15
N GLY A 44 -17.95 -0.63 -16.66
CA GLY A 44 -17.21 -1.70 -15.99
C GLY A 44 -15.72 -1.36 -15.82
N LEU A 45 -15.11 -0.72 -16.81
CA LEU A 45 -13.73 -0.24 -16.74
C LEU A 45 -13.56 0.83 -15.66
N LEU A 46 -14.48 1.79 -15.59
CA LEU A 46 -14.43 2.86 -14.58
C LEU A 46 -14.58 2.31 -13.15
N VAL A 47 -15.53 1.38 -12.94
CA VAL A 47 -15.72 0.73 -11.63
C VAL A 47 -14.47 -0.08 -11.22
N LEU A 48 -13.84 -0.75 -12.19
CA LEU A 48 -12.60 -1.49 -11.94
C LEU A 48 -11.45 -0.55 -11.59
N GLU A 49 -11.28 0.55 -12.33
CA GLU A 49 -10.26 1.56 -12.07
C GLU A 49 -10.42 2.16 -10.66
N GLU A 50 -11.62 2.58 -10.29
CA GLU A 50 -11.91 3.08 -8.93
C GLU A 50 -11.60 2.05 -7.84
N SER A 51 -11.83 0.76 -8.14
CA SER A 51 -11.53 -0.31 -7.21
C SER A 51 -10.03 -0.52 -7.02
N LEU A 52 -9.25 -0.50 -8.11
CA LEU A 52 -7.79 -0.60 -8.06
C LEU A 52 -7.16 0.64 -7.39
N GLU A 53 -7.69 1.82 -7.69
CA GLU A 53 -7.22 3.06 -7.06
C GLU A 53 -7.46 3.07 -5.55
N ARG A 54 -8.61 2.55 -5.10
CA ARG A 54 -8.86 2.36 -3.66
C ARG A 54 -7.87 1.38 -3.02
N VAL A 55 -7.42 0.36 -3.76
CA VAL A 55 -6.35 -0.55 -3.29
C VAL A 55 -5.02 0.17 -3.21
N HIS A 56 -4.64 0.95 -4.23
CA HIS A 56 -3.39 1.73 -4.22
C HIS A 56 -3.32 2.68 -3.01
N ARG A 57 -4.40 3.41 -2.71
CA ARG A 57 -4.47 4.29 -1.54
C ARG A 57 -4.25 3.54 -0.22
N ARG A 58 -4.86 2.36 -0.07
CA ARG A 58 -4.60 1.53 1.12
C ARG A 58 -3.16 1.04 1.18
N LEU A 59 -2.57 0.69 0.02
CA LEU A 59 -1.16 0.30 -0.06
C LEU A 59 -0.23 1.47 0.29
N ASP A 60 -0.59 2.73 0.03
CA ASP A 60 0.18 3.88 0.49
C ASP A 60 0.22 3.95 2.04
N GLY A 61 -0.87 3.59 2.72
CA GLY A 61 -0.92 3.45 4.18
C GLY A 61 -0.04 2.31 4.69
N VAL A 62 -0.05 1.16 4.01
CA VAL A 62 0.81 0.01 4.33
C VAL A 62 2.29 0.37 4.11
N ASP A 63 2.62 1.01 2.99
CA ASP A 63 3.96 1.49 2.66
C ASP A 63 4.47 2.47 3.73
N ALA A 64 3.64 3.39 4.19
CA ALA A 64 3.98 4.32 5.26
C ALA A 64 4.31 3.57 6.57
N ALA A 65 3.48 2.60 6.96
CA ALA A 65 3.70 1.82 8.18
C ALA A 65 4.98 0.96 8.11
N LEU A 66 5.21 0.26 6.99
CA LEU A 66 6.43 -0.51 6.76
C LEU A 66 7.67 0.39 6.75
N LEU A 67 7.58 1.58 6.15
CA LEU A 67 8.68 2.51 6.08
C LEU A 67 9.10 3.03 7.47
N VAL A 68 8.14 3.28 8.36
CA VAL A 68 8.42 3.64 9.75
C VAL A 68 9.24 2.54 10.42
N GLU A 69 8.81 1.28 10.34
CA GLU A 69 9.52 0.16 10.95
C GLU A 69 10.92 -0.05 10.36
N VAL A 70 11.06 0.09 9.03
CA VAL A 70 12.36 0.02 8.35
C VAL A 70 13.28 1.15 8.82
N SER A 71 12.74 2.35 9.01
CA SER A 71 13.47 3.53 9.47
C SER A 71 13.90 3.41 10.93
N ASP A 72 12.95 3.20 11.84
CA ASP A 72 13.15 3.20 13.29
C ASP A 72 14.10 2.08 13.73
N ARG A 73 14.00 0.90 13.10
CA ARG A 73 14.90 -0.24 13.37
C ARG A 73 16.21 -0.16 12.60
N GLY A 74 16.36 0.80 11.68
CA GLY A 74 17.51 0.89 10.79
C GLY A 74 17.68 -0.34 9.87
N ALA A 75 16.57 -1.01 9.53
CA ALA A 75 16.59 -2.28 8.80
C ALA A 75 17.20 -2.15 7.40
N TYR A 76 17.10 -0.97 6.79
CA TYR A 76 17.72 -0.63 5.50
C TYR A 76 19.26 -0.84 5.50
N ARG A 77 19.91 -0.79 6.66
CA ARG A 77 21.36 -1.06 6.78
C ARG A 77 21.69 -2.54 6.53
N LYS A 78 20.78 -3.46 6.87
CA LYS A 78 20.94 -4.89 6.54
C LYS A 78 20.94 -5.13 5.03
N ALA A 79 20.26 -4.27 4.27
CA ALA A 79 20.27 -4.28 2.82
C ALA A 79 21.48 -3.54 2.20
N GLY A 80 22.42 -3.04 3.03
CA GLY A 80 23.65 -2.38 2.56
C GLY A 80 23.52 -0.89 2.27
N TYR A 81 22.42 -0.24 2.66
CA TYR A 81 22.18 1.18 2.40
C TYR A 81 22.48 2.05 3.62
N LEU A 82 22.97 3.27 3.37
CA LEU A 82 23.32 4.23 4.42
C LEU A 82 22.13 5.07 4.90
N SER A 83 21.06 5.12 4.11
CA SER A 83 19.83 5.82 4.46
C SER A 83 18.60 5.10 3.92
N VAL A 84 17.46 5.35 4.57
CA VAL A 84 16.13 4.92 4.09
C VAL A 84 15.87 5.48 2.69
N HIS A 85 16.23 6.74 2.43
CA HIS A 85 16.08 7.36 1.11
C HIS A 85 16.82 6.60 0.01
N SER A 86 18.11 6.30 0.23
CA SER A 86 18.91 5.51 -0.75
C SER A 86 18.35 4.10 -0.92
N TYR A 87 17.84 3.48 0.14
CA TYR A 87 17.22 2.17 0.06
C TYR A 87 15.96 2.20 -0.81
N LEU A 88 15.06 3.17 -0.62
CA LEU A 88 13.88 3.34 -1.45
C LEU A 88 14.23 3.66 -2.90
N ALA A 89 15.06 4.68 -3.12
CA ALA A 89 15.35 5.19 -4.45
C ALA A 89 16.12 4.17 -5.31
N GLN A 90 17.13 3.53 -4.73
CA GLN A 90 18.06 2.66 -5.45
C GLN A 90 17.78 1.18 -5.17
N GLY A 91 17.65 0.79 -3.90
CA GLY A 91 17.41 -0.60 -3.50
C GLY A 91 16.09 -1.16 -3.97
N LEU A 92 15.01 -0.40 -3.80
CA LEU A 92 13.69 -0.73 -4.33
C LEU A 92 13.43 -0.16 -5.73
N ARG A 93 14.42 0.53 -6.31
CA ARG A 93 14.37 1.11 -7.67
C ARG A 93 13.20 2.06 -7.92
N LEU A 94 12.71 2.73 -6.87
CA LEU A 94 11.60 3.68 -7.00
C LEU A 94 12.00 4.98 -7.69
N GLY A 95 13.30 5.30 -7.69
CA GLY A 95 13.81 6.61 -8.09
C GLY A 95 13.57 7.69 -7.02
N ASP A 96 14.19 8.85 -7.22
CA ASP A 96 14.31 9.89 -6.19
C ASP A 96 12.96 10.53 -5.83
N GLY A 97 12.13 10.83 -6.83
CA GLY A 97 10.83 11.45 -6.61
C GLY A 97 9.86 10.58 -5.82
N ALA A 98 9.78 9.28 -6.13
CA ALA A 98 8.91 8.35 -5.41
C ALA A 98 9.45 8.07 -4.00
N ALA A 99 10.77 7.96 -3.81
CA ALA A 99 11.38 7.84 -2.49
C ALA A 99 11.06 9.05 -1.60
N SER A 100 11.16 10.27 -2.15
CA SER A 100 10.82 11.50 -1.44
C SER A 100 9.34 11.55 -1.07
N ARG A 101 8.43 11.18 -1.99
CA ARG A 101 7.00 11.14 -1.72
C ARG A 101 6.66 10.14 -0.61
N ARG A 102 7.15 8.89 -0.69
CA ARG A 102 6.89 7.87 0.34
C ARG A 102 7.39 8.29 1.73
N ARG A 103 8.56 8.91 1.81
CA ARG A 103 9.07 9.46 3.08
C ARG A 103 8.20 10.59 3.61
N THR A 104 7.72 11.46 2.73
CA THR A 104 6.83 12.58 3.11
C THR A 104 5.50 12.05 3.61
N SER A 105 4.89 11.09 2.90
CA SER A 105 3.66 10.43 3.34
C SER A 105 3.87 9.75 4.69
N ALA A 106 4.91 8.95 4.86
CA ALA A 106 5.20 8.29 6.13
C ALA A 106 5.40 9.28 7.28
N ALA A 107 6.07 10.41 7.06
CA ALA A 107 6.22 11.46 8.08
C ALA A 107 4.86 12.08 8.47
N ALA A 108 3.89 12.12 7.56
CA ALA A 108 2.57 12.69 7.80
C ALA A 108 1.59 11.71 8.46
N ILE A 109 1.53 10.46 7.97
CA ILE A 109 0.49 9.49 8.37
C ILE A 109 1.01 8.30 9.21
N GLY A 110 2.33 8.14 9.30
CA GLY A 110 2.97 7.06 10.05
C GLY A 110 2.88 7.21 11.57
N ARG A 111 2.92 6.08 12.28
CA ARG A 111 2.96 6.02 13.76
C ARG A 111 4.38 5.70 14.23
N PHE A 112 5.15 6.73 14.57
CA PHE A 112 6.55 6.59 14.98
C PHE A 112 6.69 6.21 16.46
N THR A 113 7.85 5.66 16.82
CA THR A 113 8.18 5.36 18.21
C THR A 113 9.04 6.48 18.80
N ALA A 114 8.59 7.09 19.90
CA ALA A 114 9.36 8.07 20.65
C ALA A 114 10.60 7.44 21.29
N MET A 115 11.58 8.26 21.69
CA MET A 115 12.79 7.79 22.40
C MET A 115 12.47 7.07 23.73
N THR A 116 11.29 7.31 24.29
CA THR A 116 10.76 6.64 25.49
C THR A 116 10.13 5.28 25.20
N GLY A 117 9.97 4.89 23.93
CA GLY A 117 9.27 3.69 23.50
C GLY A 117 7.76 3.87 23.26
N GLU A 118 7.22 5.07 23.47
CA GLU A 118 5.81 5.36 23.23
C GLU A 118 5.50 5.46 21.73
N THR A 119 4.43 4.82 21.28
CA THR A 119 3.92 5.00 19.92
C THR A 119 3.17 6.32 19.80
N LEU A 120 3.68 7.21 18.95
CA LEU A 120 3.09 8.51 18.69
C LEU A 120 1.90 8.39 17.73
N ALA A 121 0.93 9.28 17.91
CA ALA A 121 -0.13 9.48 16.93
C ALA A 121 0.45 10.02 15.61
N PRO A 122 -0.19 9.73 14.45
CA PRO A 122 0.17 10.38 13.20
C PRO A 122 0.08 11.90 13.28
N VAL A 123 0.93 12.60 12.52
CA VAL A 123 0.88 14.07 12.42
C VAL A 123 -0.45 14.53 11.83
N LEU A 124 -0.96 13.79 10.84
CA LEU A 124 -2.26 14.01 10.20
C LEU A 124 -3.18 12.80 10.43
N PRO A 125 -3.85 12.69 11.60
CA PRO A 125 -4.63 11.52 11.96
C PRO A 125 -5.86 11.29 11.06
N ASP A 126 -6.55 12.35 10.66
CA ASP A 126 -7.72 12.25 9.76
C ASP A 126 -7.29 11.81 8.36
N THR A 127 -6.15 12.31 7.87
CA THR A 127 -5.55 11.85 6.61
C THR A 127 -5.16 10.38 6.70
N ALA A 128 -4.55 9.96 7.81
CA ALA A 128 -4.19 8.56 8.02
C ALA A 128 -5.43 7.64 8.00
N ALA A 129 -6.54 8.06 8.62
CA ALA A 129 -7.80 7.32 8.59
C ALA A 129 -8.37 7.23 7.16
N ALA A 130 -8.42 8.35 6.44
CA ALA A 130 -8.94 8.38 5.08
C ALA A 130 -8.09 7.53 4.10
N VAL A 131 -6.77 7.49 4.26
CA VAL A 131 -5.88 6.59 3.49
C VAL A 131 -6.17 5.12 3.81
N ALA A 132 -6.32 4.77 5.10
CA ALA A 132 -6.66 3.40 5.52
C ALA A 132 -8.03 2.94 4.97
N GLU A 133 -8.98 3.86 4.85
CA GLU A 133 -10.28 3.62 4.22
C GLU A 133 -10.20 3.54 2.68
N GLY A 134 -9.09 3.99 2.08
CA GLY A 134 -8.91 4.11 0.63
C GLY A 134 -9.64 5.30 0.01
N ALA A 135 -10.00 6.29 0.82
CA ALA A 135 -10.71 7.48 0.39
C ALA A 135 -9.79 8.51 -0.29
N ILE A 136 -8.54 8.62 0.16
CA ILE A 136 -7.49 9.52 -0.38
C ILE A 136 -6.11 8.86 -0.38
#